data_AF-A0A359CCF2-F1
#
_entry.id   AF-A0A359CCF2-F1
#
_cell.length_a   1.000
_cell.length_b   1.000
_cell.length_c   1.000
_cell.angle_alpha   90.00
_cell.angle_beta   90.00
_cell.angle_gamma   90.00
#
_symmetry.space_group_name_H-M   'P 1'
#
loop_
_entity.id
_entity.type
_entity.pdbx_description
1 polymer ?
#
loop_
_entity_poly.entity_id
_entity_poly.type
_entity_poly.pdbx_seq_one_letter_code
_entity_poly.pdbx_strand_id
1 'polypeptide(L)'
;MYVLRRLFHDGFDRPELVLIHYSAAPENSPDTLLVRSTAVVVPSGIPGTRQVHLVLPRPPDGGRLLVRYLFSTVGGGREWFSSPYDVLLPGPATAGDVDEIEVEGEGNAVPAPGRGMFRLALPLRPDEPRTGGVRFGFGAMRKKPSLSLCRARVPQAHGEAPVVEVPEALSVLKNYPMPFFLYHVPEGGTVPLADKINGARITIRDAEGDIVCARALWGDRSWAAHNLTVMEVKNFASEEGRASGCFHAGDRESFLRNRAAVLAGHPLPRTFEGFVFGPSGSVVEYCFQVLRLRAGEAVASWVNAPSGTNWSITL
;
A
#
# COMPACT_ATOMS: atom_id res chain seq x y z
N MET A 1 -1.95 -16.41 -4.98
CA MET A 1 -0.92 -15.46 -4.52
C MET A 1 -0.33 -15.96 -3.22
N TYR A 2 0.86 -15.53 -2.83
CA TYR A 2 1.39 -15.78 -1.48
C TYR A 2 1.08 -14.59 -0.58
N VAL A 3 0.83 -14.85 0.70
CA VAL A 3 0.72 -13.83 1.74
C VAL A 3 1.80 -14.11 2.76
N LEU A 4 2.86 -13.30 2.73
CA LEU A 4 3.99 -13.45 3.65
C LEU A 4 3.80 -12.55 4.87
N ARG A 5 3.63 -13.15 6.04
CA ARG A 5 3.61 -12.45 7.31
C ARG A 5 5.01 -12.06 7.74
N ARG A 6 5.21 -10.81 8.17
CA ARG A 6 6.44 -10.35 8.81
C ARG A 6 6.14 -9.61 10.10
N LEU A 7 6.96 -9.90 11.11
CA LEU A 7 6.88 -9.29 12.42
C LEU A 7 8.05 -8.32 12.61
N PHE A 8 7.77 -7.22 13.30
CA PHE A 8 8.74 -6.27 13.78
C PHE A 8 8.54 -6.11 15.27
N HIS A 9 9.63 -6.18 16.05
CA HIS A 9 9.59 -5.96 17.49
C HIS A 9 10.03 -4.54 17.77
N ASP A 10 9.15 -3.76 18.41
CA ASP A 10 9.49 -2.42 18.85
C ASP A 10 10.65 -2.55 19.85
N GLY A 11 11.80 -1.99 19.49
CA GLY A 11 12.92 -1.81 20.40
C GLY A 11 12.61 -0.75 21.47
N PHE A 12 13.63 -0.36 22.23
CA PHE A 12 13.50 0.65 23.27
C PHE A 12 12.96 1.99 22.73
N ASP A 13 13.39 2.37 21.54
CA ASP A 13 13.11 3.69 20.93
C ASP A 13 11.67 3.88 20.43
N ARG A 14 10.85 2.81 20.43
CA ARG A 14 9.43 2.80 20.03
C ARG A 14 9.11 3.73 18.83
N PRO A 15 9.43 3.30 17.60
CA PRO A 15 9.34 4.15 16.42
C PRO A 15 7.91 4.66 16.16
N GLU A 16 7.79 5.85 15.59
CA GLU A 16 6.51 6.46 15.23
C GLU A 16 5.87 5.70 14.06
N LEU A 17 6.67 5.37 13.04
CA LEU A 17 6.27 4.58 11.88
C LEU A 17 7.29 3.49 11.62
N VAL A 18 6.78 2.32 11.23
CA VAL A 18 7.61 1.23 10.72
C VAL A 18 7.11 0.89 9.32
N LEU A 19 8.04 0.84 8.37
CA LEU A 19 7.78 0.42 7.02
C LEU A 19 8.56 -0.86 6.73
N ILE A 20 8.01 -1.68 5.85
CA ILE A 20 8.73 -2.78 5.22
C ILE A 20 8.82 -2.49 3.74
N HIS A 21 10.03 -2.56 3.22
CA HIS A 21 10.32 -2.35 1.82
C HIS A 21 10.71 -3.69 1.23
N TYR A 22 10.10 -4.07 0.11
CA TYR A 22 10.27 -5.42 -0.42
C TYR A 22 10.24 -5.46 -1.94
N SER A 23 10.96 -6.45 -2.46
CA SER A 23 10.94 -6.85 -3.86
C SER A 23 10.83 -8.35 -3.98
N ALA A 24 10.19 -8.83 -5.04
CA ALA A 24 10.18 -10.25 -5.35
C ALA A 24 10.47 -10.54 -6.82
N ALA A 25 11.19 -11.62 -7.07
CA ALA A 25 11.58 -12.13 -8.38
C ALA A 25 11.55 -13.66 -8.38
N PRO A 26 11.41 -14.33 -9.54
CA PRO A 26 11.59 -15.77 -9.61
C PRO A 26 12.99 -16.16 -9.13
N GLU A 27 13.13 -17.24 -8.38
CA GLU A 27 14.42 -17.69 -7.84
C GLU A 27 15.48 -17.86 -8.94
N ASN A 28 15.09 -18.46 -10.06
CA ASN A 28 15.99 -18.76 -11.18
C ASN A 28 16.21 -17.56 -12.11
N SER A 29 15.59 -16.41 -11.83
CA SER A 29 15.72 -15.18 -12.63
C SER A 29 15.60 -13.95 -11.73
N PRO A 30 16.56 -13.75 -10.81
CA PRO A 30 16.48 -12.70 -9.79
C PRO A 30 16.44 -11.27 -10.35
N ASP A 31 16.90 -11.08 -11.60
CA ASP A 31 16.84 -9.79 -12.28
C ASP A 31 15.44 -9.45 -12.83
N THR A 32 14.55 -10.44 -12.92
CA THR A 32 13.16 -10.26 -13.37
C THR A 32 12.28 -9.87 -12.18
N LEU A 33 12.20 -8.58 -11.91
CA LEU A 33 11.39 -8.03 -10.84
C LEU A 33 9.88 -8.20 -11.11
N LEU A 34 9.19 -8.96 -10.27
CA LEU A 34 7.73 -9.14 -10.32
C LEU A 34 6.99 -8.08 -9.50
N VAL A 35 7.56 -7.67 -8.38
CA VAL A 35 7.00 -6.63 -7.50
C VAL A 35 8.12 -5.88 -6.79
N ARG A 36 7.92 -4.58 -6.60
CA ARG A 36 8.74 -3.71 -5.74
C ARG A 36 7.81 -2.71 -5.06
N SER A 37 7.72 -2.74 -3.74
CA SER A 37 6.72 -1.98 -3.00
C SER A 37 7.15 -1.68 -1.57
N THR A 38 6.34 -0.90 -0.88
CA THR A 38 6.48 -0.57 0.54
C THR A 38 5.13 -0.71 1.21
N ALA A 39 5.13 -1.33 2.38
CA ALA A 39 3.96 -1.45 3.21
C ALA A 39 4.22 -0.89 4.61
N VAL A 40 3.15 -0.41 5.23
CA VAL A 40 3.17 -0.02 6.64
C VAL A 40 3.13 -1.29 7.49
N VAL A 41 3.96 -1.33 8.52
CA VAL A 41 3.95 -2.37 9.56
C VAL A 41 3.18 -1.82 10.75
N VAL A 42 2.06 -2.48 11.05
CA VAL A 42 1.03 -1.95 11.96
C VAL A 42 1.10 -2.66 13.30
N PRO A 43 0.71 -2.02 14.42
CA PRO A 43 0.62 -2.70 15.71
C PRO A 43 -0.12 -4.03 15.60
N SER A 44 0.42 -5.07 16.23
CA SER A 44 -0.25 -6.36 16.33
C SER A 44 -1.08 -6.44 17.63
N GLY A 45 -1.78 -7.56 17.86
CA GLY A 45 -2.44 -7.83 19.13
C GLY A 45 -1.47 -8.06 20.31
N ILE A 46 -0.16 -8.14 20.06
CA ILE A 46 0.87 -8.34 21.08
C ILE A 46 1.59 -7.00 21.34
N PRO A 47 1.60 -6.47 22.58
CA PRO A 47 2.26 -5.22 22.91
C PRO A 47 3.74 -5.17 22.46
N GLY A 48 4.15 -4.04 21.90
CA GLY A 48 5.53 -3.85 21.43
C GLY A 48 5.88 -4.67 20.19
N THR A 49 4.89 -5.17 19.46
CA THR A 49 5.12 -5.84 18.19
C THR A 49 4.22 -5.28 17.11
N ARG A 50 4.72 -5.34 15.88
CA ARG A 50 4.01 -4.91 14.68
C ARG A 50 4.05 -6.03 13.67
N GLN A 51 3.03 -6.08 12.82
CA GLN A 51 2.91 -7.09 11.78
C GLN A 51 2.52 -6.47 10.44
N VAL A 52 2.83 -7.21 9.38
CA VAL A 52 2.45 -6.87 8.01
C VAL A 52 2.29 -8.15 7.20
N HIS A 53 1.30 -8.16 6.31
CA HIS A 53 1.03 -9.26 5.38
C HIS A 53 1.35 -8.83 3.95
N LEU A 54 2.47 -9.28 3.40
CA LEU A 54 2.90 -8.93 2.05
C LEU A 54 2.20 -9.86 1.05
N VAL A 55 1.33 -9.31 0.21
CA VAL A 55 0.75 -10.08 -0.89
C VAL A 55 1.71 -10.07 -2.07
N LEU A 56 2.03 -11.26 -2.55
CA LEU A 56 3.08 -11.49 -3.53
C LEU A 56 2.53 -12.35 -4.68
N PRO A 57 2.90 -12.01 -5.93
CA PRO A 57 2.51 -12.81 -7.07
C PRO A 57 3.13 -14.21 -6.99
N ARG A 58 2.48 -15.19 -7.61
CA ARG A 58 3.14 -16.48 -7.89
C ARG A 58 4.07 -16.31 -9.09
N PRO A 59 5.26 -16.96 -9.10
CA PRO A 59 6.10 -16.96 -10.29
C PRO A 59 5.37 -17.64 -11.46
N PRO A 60 5.49 -17.13 -12.69
CA PRO A 60 4.77 -17.65 -13.87
C PRO A 60 5.04 -19.15 -14.12
N ASP A 61 6.27 -19.59 -13.85
CA ASP A 61 6.72 -20.95 -14.13
C ASP A 61 6.41 -21.94 -13.00
N GLY A 62 5.64 -21.52 -11.98
CA GLY A 62 5.30 -22.36 -10.83
C GLY A 62 6.47 -22.67 -9.88
N GLY A 63 7.63 -22.05 -10.08
CA GLY A 63 8.82 -22.20 -9.23
C GLY A 63 8.73 -21.50 -7.87
N ARG A 64 9.88 -21.28 -7.23
CA ARG A 64 9.97 -20.48 -5.99
C ARG A 64 10.18 -19.00 -6.30
N LEU A 65 9.75 -18.17 -5.37
CA LEU A 65 9.91 -16.73 -5.40
C LEU A 65 10.99 -16.32 -4.39
N LEU A 66 12.01 -15.60 -4.85
CA LEU A 66 12.95 -14.91 -3.99
C LEU A 66 12.35 -13.58 -3.57
N VAL A 67 12.19 -13.38 -2.26
CA VAL A 67 11.71 -12.12 -1.67
C VAL A 67 12.84 -11.50 -0.88
N ARG A 68 13.25 -10.30 -1.30
CA ARG A 68 14.19 -9.45 -0.56
C ARG A 68 13.39 -8.36 0.15
N TYR A 69 13.62 -8.15 1.44
CA TYR A 69 12.98 -7.09 2.19
C TYR A 69 13.88 -6.49 3.27
N LEU A 70 13.53 -5.30 3.74
CA LEU A 70 14.17 -4.63 4.88
C LEU A 70 13.13 -3.78 5.62
N PHE A 71 13.36 -3.55 6.90
CA PHE A 71 12.56 -2.64 7.69
C PHE A 71 13.17 -1.24 7.69
N SER A 72 12.32 -0.22 7.74
CA SER A 72 12.71 1.11 8.16
C SER A 72 11.85 1.61 9.30
N THR A 73 12.47 2.40 10.17
CA THR A 73 11.81 3.01 11.31
C THR A 73 11.95 4.52 11.21
N VAL A 74 10.87 5.24 11.46
CA VAL A 74 10.86 6.71 11.54
C VAL A 74 10.61 7.12 12.98
N GLY A 75 11.46 7.99 13.51
CA GLY A 75 11.32 8.57 14.85
C GLY A 75 12.36 9.65 15.11
N GLY A 76 12.00 10.66 15.91
CA GLY A 76 12.94 11.73 16.29
C GLY A 76 13.52 12.49 15.08
N GLY A 77 12.74 12.59 14.00
CA GLY A 77 13.12 13.23 12.75
C GLY A 77 14.10 12.45 11.87
N ARG A 78 14.37 11.18 12.18
CA ARG A 78 15.30 10.32 11.43
C ARG A 78 14.58 9.09 10.90
N GLU A 79 15.10 8.54 9.81
CA GLU A 79 14.68 7.26 9.26
C GLU A 79 15.90 6.31 9.30
N TRP A 80 15.78 5.22 10.05
CA TRP A 80 16.79 4.17 10.14
C TRP A 80 16.36 2.95 9.33
N PHE A 81 17.32 2.17 8.83
CA PHE A 81 17.08 1.00 7.99
C PHE A 81 17.81 -0.22 8.54
N SER A 82 17.14 -1.38 8.54
CA SER A 82 17.77 -2.65 8.84
C SER A 82 18.67 -3.13 7.69
N SER A 83 19.53 -4.10 7.97
CA SER A 83 20.10 -4.96 6.92
C SER A 83 19.00 -5.64 6.10
N PRO A 84 19.25 -5.95 4.82
CA PRO A 84 18.30 -6.69 4.00
C PRO A 84 18.21 -8.16 4.43
N TYR A 85 17.02 -8.74 4.23
CA TYR A 85 16.68 -10.14 4.44
C TYR A 85 16.25 -10.75 3.10
N ASP A 86 16.70 -11.97 2.84
CA ASP A 86 16.33 -12.74 1.66
C ASP A 86 15.62 -14.04 2.09
N VAL A 87 14.46 -14.33 1.51
CA VAL A 87 13.70 -15.56 1.79
C VAL A 87 13.12 -16.15 0.51
N LEU A 88 12.96 -17.47 0.48
CA LEU A 88 12.33 -18.20 -0.62
C LEU A 88 10.89 -18.58 -0.27
N LEU A 89 9.96 -18.37 -1.20
CA LEU A 89 8.54 -18.74 -1.07
C LEU A 89 8.12 -19.73 -2.16
N PRO A 90 7.49 -20.87 -1.81
CA PRO A 90 7.45 -21.45 -0.48
C PRO A 90 8.84 -21.98 -0.08
N GLY A 91 9.12 -22.03 1.24
CA GLY A 91 10.37 -22.58 1.75
C GLY A 91 10.31 -22.91 3.25
N PRO A 92 11.26 -23.71 3.77
CA PRO A 92 11.26 -24.12 5.18
C PRO A 92 11.30 -22.93 6.16
N ALA A 93 12.02 -21.86 5.80
CA ALA A 93 12.13 -20.64 6.60
C ALA A 93 10.84 -19.80 6.65
N THR A 94 9.82 -20.15 5.84
CA THR A 94 8.57 -19.39 5.74
C THR A 94 7.33 -20.26 5.92
N ALA A 95 7.49 -21.54 6.29
CA ALA A 95 6.40 -22.52 6.36
C ALA A 95 5.30 -22.14 7.38
N GLY A 96 5.63 -21.37 8.42
CA GLY A 96 4.67 -20.87 9.43
C GLY A 96 4.22 -19.42 9.23
N ASP A 97 4.67 -18.76 8.16
CA ASP A 97 4.43 -17.33 7.89
C ASP A 97 3.84 -17.07 6.51
N VAL A 98 3.52 -18.13 5.76
CA VAL A 98 3.00 -18.01 4.39
C VAL A 98 1.64 -18.65 4.32
N ASP A 99 0.65 -17.84 3.98
CA ASP A 99 -0.65 -18.31 3.54
C ASP A 99 -0.75 -18.22 2.02
N GLU A 100 -1.65 -19.01 1.45
CA GLU A 100 -1.99 -18.94 0.03
C GLU A 100 -3.36 -18.31 -0.16
N ILE A 101 -3.43 -17.27 -0.98
CA ILE A 101 -4.72 -16.79 -1.51
C ILE A 101 -5.01 -17.59 -2.78
N GLU A 102 -6.10 -18.35 -2.74
CA GLU A 102 -6.66 -19.03 -3.89
C GLU A 102 -7.19 -17.99 -4.90
N VAL A 103 -6.65 -18.07 -6.11
CA VAL A 103 -7.09 -17.25 -7.24
C VAL A 103 -7.98 -18.12 -8.12
N GLU A 104 -9.21 -17.68 -8.33
CA GLU A 104 -10.22 -18.39 -9.11
C GLU A 104 -10.36 -17.77 -10.51
N GLY A 105 -10.26 -18.58 -11.57
CA GLY A 105 -10.36 -18.12 -12.96
C GLY A 105 -9.18 -17.26 -13.42
N GLU A 106 -9.41 -16.30 -14.31
CA GLU A 106 -8.36 -15.41 -14.89
C GLU A 106 -7.78 -14.38 -13.90
N GLY A 107 -8.02 -14.55 -12.59
CA GLY A 107 -7.52 -13.66 -11.54
C GLY A 107 -8.21 -12.31 -11.45
N ASN A 108 -8.09 -11.67 -10.28
CA ASN A 108 -8.58 -10.31 -10.05
C ASN A 108 -7.98 -9.33 -11.06
N ALA A 109 -8.77 -8.35 -11.50
CA ALA A 109 -8.30 -7.37 -12.48
C ALA A 109 -7.04 -6.67 -11.98
N VAL A 110 -5.99 -6.70 -12.80
CA VAL A 110 -4.75 -5.95 -12.52
C VAL A 110 -5.03 -4.44 -12.49
N PRO A 111 -4.31 -3.66 -11.67
CA PRO A 111 -4.38 -2.22 -11.74
C PRO A 111 -4.11 -1.69 -13.15
N ALA A 112 -4.67 -0.51 -13.44
CA ALA A 112 -4.30 0.24 -14.63
C ALA A 112 -2.77 0.45 -14.68
N PRO A 113 -2.14 0.48 -15.87
CA PRO A 113 -0.70 0.66 -16.00
C PRO A 113 -0.16 1.82 -15.15
N GLY A 114 0.87 1.54 -14.37
CA GLY A 114 1.51 2.52 -13.48
C GLY A 114 0.77 2.81 -12.18
N ARG A 115 -0.33 2.11 -11.88
CA ARG A 115 -1.07 2.17 -10.60
C ARG A 115 -0.76 0.98 -9.71
N GLY A 116 -0.89 1.19 -8.41
CA GLY A 116 -0.65 0.18 -7.39
C GLY A 116 -1.93 -0.52 -6.91
N MET A 117 -1.77 -1.16 -5.77
CA MET A 117 -2.84 -1.71 -4.95
C MET A 117 -2.91 -0.91 -3.64
N PHE A 118 -4.08 -0.85 -3.03
CA PHE A 118 -4.28 -0.40 -1.65
C PHE A 118 -5.02 -1.51 -0.88
N ARG A 119 -4.93 -1.46 0.44
CA ARG A 119 -5.59 -2.41 1.36
C ARG A 119 -6.91 -1.84 1.84
N LEU A 120 -7.91 -2.70 1.93
CA LEU A 120 -9.24 -2.36 2.41
C LEU A 120 -9.78 -3.52 3.26
N ALA A 121 -10.27 -3.24 4.46
CA ALA A 121 -11.10 -4.19 5.19
C ALA A 121 -12.43 -4.33 4.44
N LEU A 122 -12.83 -5.55 4.05
CA LEU A 122 -14.05 -5.73 3.27
C LEU A 122 -15.26 -5.08 3.98
N PRO A 123 -16.08 -4.29 3.27
CA PRO A 123 -17.22 -3.58 3.85
C PRO A 123 -18.41 -4.52 4.11
N LEU A 124 -18.22 -5.44 5.06
CA LEU A 124 -19.23 -6.44 5.40
C LEU A 124 -20.44 -5.79 6.08
N ARG A 125 -21.64 -6.05 5.55
CA ARG A 125 -22.92 -5.66 6.13
C ARG A 125 -23.16 -6.36 7.49
N PRO A 126 -24.04 -5.82 8.35
CA PRO A 126 -24.28 -6.38 9.69
C PRO A 126 -24.80 -7.83 9.70
N ASP A 127 -25.54 -8.20 8.65
CA ASP A 127 -26.18 -9.51 8.47
C ASP A 127 -25.28 -10.53 7.75
N GLU A 128 -24.12 -10.11 7.23
CA GLU A 128 -23.18 -11.02 6.59
C GLU A 128 -22.49 -11.94 7.62
N PRO A 129 -22.33 -13.25 7.33
CA PRO A 129 -21.56 -14.17 8.15
C PRO A 129 -20.16 -13.62 8.46
N ARG A 130 -19.69 -13.87 9.69
CA ARG A 130 -18.38 -13.39 10.17
C ARG A 130 -17.32 -14.50 10.25
N THR A 131 -17.60 -15.63 9.63
CA THR A 131 -16.78 -16.85 9.61
C THR A 131 -16.90 -17.50 8.25
N GLY A 132 -15.85 -18.17 7.80
CA GLY A 132 -15.84 -18.90 6.52
C GLY A 132 -14.94 -18.21 5.50
N GLY A 133 -15.22 -18.38 4.21
CA GLY A 133 -14.51 -17.70 3.13
C GLY A 133 -15.34 -16.59 2.47
N VAL A 134 -14.70 -15.49 2.07
CA VAL A 134 -15.31 -14.45 1.25
C VAL A 134 -14.68 -14.44 -0.13
N ARG A 135 -15.50 -14.58 -1.16
CA ARG A 135 -15.07 -14.39 -2.55
C ARG A 135 -15.17 -12.91 -2.89
N PHE A 136 -14.18 -12.37 -3.58
CA PHE A 136 -14.17 -10.96 -3.98
C PHE A 136 -13.53 -10.75 -5.34
N GLY A 137 -13.80 -9.60 -5.95
CA GLY A 137 -13.11 -9.13 -7.14
C GLY A 137 -13.65 -7.79 -7.64
N PHE A 138 -13.33 -7.43 -8.88
CA PHE A 138 -13.48 -6.05 -9.35
C PHE A 138 -14.15 -5.95 -10.71
N GLY A 139 -14.87 -4.85 -10.93
CA GLY A 139 -15.41 -4.55 -12.25
C GLY A 139 -15.63 -3.06 -12.50
N ALA A 140 -15.44 -2.65 -13.75
CA ALA A 140 -15.73 -1.29 -14.19
C ALA A 140 -17.22 -0.93 -14.01
N MET A 141 -17.51 0.37 -13.87
CA MET A 141 -18.85 0.92 -13.56
C MET A 141 -20.02 0.42 -14.43
N ARG A 142 -19.76 -0.06 -15.66
CA ARG A 142 -20.79 -0.52 -16.60
C ARG A 142 -21.10 -2.02 -16.50
N LYS A 143 -20.31 -2.78 -15.73
CA LYS A 143 -20.53 -4.23 -15.58
C LYS A 143 -21.61 -4.49 -14.55
N LYS A 144 -22.57 -5.37 -14.88
CA LYS A 144 -23.55 -5.87 -13.92
C LYS A 144 -22.83 -6.73 -12.86
N PRO A 145 -23.25 -6.68 -11.58
CA PRO A 145 -22.75 -7.59 -10.56
C PRO A 145 -22.91 -9.05 -11.01
N SER A 146 -21.87 -9.85 -10.88
CA SER A 146 -21.86 -11.26 -11.27
C SER A 146 -20.82 -12.04 -10.46
N LEU A 147 -21.13 -13.30 -10.12
CA LEU A 147 -20.17 -14.21 -9.46
C LEU A 147 -18.88 -14.37 -10.25
N SER A 148 -18.93 -14.25 -11.59
CA SER A 148 -17.75 -14.33 -12.46
C SER A 148 -16.77 -13.16 -12.30
N LEU A 149 -17.17 -12.10 -11.60
CA LEU A 149 -16.30 -10.99 -11.23
C LEU A 149 -15.57 -11.23 -9.91
N CYS A 150 -16.03 -12.17 -9.08
CA CYS A 150 -15.33 -12.58 -7.87
C CYS A 150 -14.31 -13.67 -8.24
N ARG A 151 -13.03 -13.35 -8.10
CA ARG A 151 -11.90 -14.12 -8.67
C ARG A 151 -10.79 -14.41 -7.68
N ALA A 152 -11.00 -14.10 -6.41
CA ALA A 152 -10.14 -14.52 -5.32
C ALA A 152 -10.99 -14.85 -4.10
N ARG A 153 -10.49 -15.77 -3.29
CA ARG A 153 -11.11 -16.15 -2.03
C ARG A 153 -10.16 -15.84 -0.88
N VAL A 154 -10.67 -15.16 0.15
CA VAL A 154 -9.93 -14.92 1.40
C VAL A 154 -10.65 -15.58 2.56
N PRO A 155 -9.90 -16.19 3.51
CA PRO A 155 -10.49 -16.66 4.74
C PRO A 155 -10.95 -15.47 5.59
N GLN A 156 -12.08 -15.63 6.24
CA GLN A 156 -12.57 -14.76 7.28
C GLN A 156 -12.41 -15.46 8.62
N ALA A 157 -11.46 -14.97 9.40
CA ALA A 157 -11.11 -15.53 10.70
C ALA A 157 -11.56 -14.58 11.82
N HIS A 158 -12.05 -15.17 12.93
CA HIS A 158 -12.20 -14.49 14.22
C HIS A 158 -13.09 -13.24 14.27
N GLY A 159 -14.15 -13.18 13.46
CA GLY A 159 -15.17 -12.13 13.59
C GLY A 159 -14.81 -10.78 12.94
N GLU A 160 -13.58 -10.61 12.47
CA GLU A 160 -13.11 -9.40 11.81
C GLU A 160 -13.42 -9.44 10.30
N ALA A 161 -13.49 -8.25 9.68
CA ALA A 161 -13.57 -8.17 8.23
C ALA A 161 -12.20 -8.49 7.62
N PRO A 162 -12.11 -9.39 6.62
CA PRO A 162 -10.83 -9.70 6.01
C PRO A 162 -10.31 -8.46 5.26
N VAL A 163 -9.01 -8.20 5.39
CA VAL A 163 -8.34 -7.15 4.63
C VAL A 163 -7.89 -7.71 3.28
N VAL A 164 -8.32 -7.07 2.20
CA VAL A 164 -7.99 -7.45 0.82
C VAL A 164 -7.16 -6.36 0.14
N GLU A 165 -6.39 -6.75 -0.88
CA GLU A 165 -5.77 -5.80 -1.80
C GLU A 165 -6.71 -5.44 -2.94
N VAL A 166 -6.89 -4.14 -3.15
CA VAL A 166 -7.80 -3.52 -4.12
C VAL A 166 -6.97 -2.65 -5.07
N PRO A 167 -7.17 -2.69 -6.39
CA PRO A 167 -6.50 -1.80 -7.32
C PRO A 167 -6.80 -0.34 -7.02
N GLU A 168 -5.79 0.54 -7.04
CA GLU A 168 -6.01 1.99 -6.95
C GLU A 168 -6.93 2.49 -8.06
N ALA A 169 -6.81 1.90 -9.25
CA ALA A 169 -7.67 2.17 -10.39
C ALA A 169 -7.70 0.99 -11.35
N LEU A 170 -8.86 0.73 -11.96
CA LEU A 170 -8.95 -0.14 -13.15
C LEU A 170 -8.79 0.63 -14.47
N SER A 171 -8.98 1.95 -14.43
CA SER A 171 -8.79 2.86 -15.56
C SER A 171 -8.53 4.28 -15.07
N VAL A 172 -7.92 5.10 -15.91
CA VAL A 172 -7.61 6.50 -15.61
C VAL A 172 -8.17 7.42 -16.69
N LEU A 173 -8.63 8.61 -16.29
CA LEU A 173 -9.04 9.67 -17.21
C LEU A 173 -8.29 10.94 -16.85
N LYS A 174 -7.51 11.50 -17.80
CA LYS A 174 -6.68 12.70 -17.55
C LYS A 174 -5.82 12.57 -16.28
N ASN A 175 -5.23 11.38 -16.05
CA ASN A 175 -4.45 11.02 -14.86
C ASN A 175 -5.23 10.89 -13.55
N TYR A 176 -6.56 11.00 -13.55
CA TYR A 176 -7.41 10.73 -12.38
C TYR A 176 -7.88 9.27 -12.36
N PRO A 177 -7.79 8.58 -11.21
CA PRO A 177 -8.42 7.27 -11.01
C PRO A 177 -9.92 7.33 -11.27
N MET A 178 -10.42 6.46 -12.13
CA MET A 178 -11.87 6.34 -12.36
C MET A 178 -12.50 5.41 -11.33
N PRO A 179 -13.72 5.71 -10.84
CA PRO A 179 -14.44 4.80 -9.96
C PRO A 179 -14.69 3.44 -10.60
N PHE A 180 -14.78 2.42 -9.76
CA PHE A 180 -15.14 1.05 -10.14
C PHE A 180 -15.87 0.38 -8.99
N PHE A 181 -16.29 -0.87 -9.15
CA PHE A 181 -16.93 -1.65 -8.10
C PHE A 181 -15.99 -2.74 -7.59
N LEU A 182 -15.88 -2.81 -6.25
CA LEU A 182 -15.49 -4.01 -5.52
C LEU A 182 -16.74 -4.86 -5.34
N TYR A 183 -16.65 -6.13 -5.71
CA TYR A 183 -17.68 -7.12 -5.50
C TYR A 183 -17.23 -8.11 -4.42
N HIS A 184 -18.14 -8.51 -3.54
CA HIS A 184 -17.90 -9.64 -2.64
C HIS A 184 -19.14 -10.50 -2.42
N VAL A 185 -18.89 -11.76 -2.06
CA VAL A 185 -19.89 -12.79 -1.82
C VAL A 185 -19.42 -13.63 -0.62
N PRO A 186 -20.14 -13.60 0.52
CA PRO A 186 -19.89 -14.49 1.65
C PRO A 186 -20.06 -15.97 1.29
N GLU A 187 -19.52 -16.85 2.12
CA GLU A 187 -19.69 -18.30 1.97
C GLU A 187 -21.17 -18.69 1.91
N GLY A 188 -21.53 -19.54 0.93
CA GLY A 188 -22.92 -19.94 0.67
C GLY A 188 -23.79 -18.89 -0.04
N GLY A 189 -23.29 -17.66 -0.21
CA GLY A 189 -23.98 -16.60 -0.95
C GLY A 189 -23.95 -16.80 -2.47
N THR A 190 -24.98 -16.30 -3.15
CA THR A 190 -25.10 -16.38 -4.62
C THR A 190 -25.24 -15.02 -5.31
N VAL A 191 -25.49 -13.96 -4.54
CA VAL A 191 -25.67 -12.59 -5.06
C VAL A 191 -24.47 -11.74 -4.62
N PRO A 192 -23.65 -11.23 -5.55
CA PRO A 192 -22.58 -10.31 -5.21
C PRO A 192 -23.11 -9.00 -4.68
N LEU A 193 -22.57 -8.59 -3.54
CA LEU A 193 -22.65 -7.22 -3.06
C LEU A 193 -21.67 -6.36 -3.85
N ALA A 194 -22.00 -5.09 -4.03
CA ALA A 194 -21.23 -4.17 -4.85
C ALA A 194 -20.96 -2.86 -4.09
N ASP A 195 -19.69 -2.58 -3.86
CA ASP A 195 -19.23 -1.36 -3.22
C ASP A 195 -18.48 -0.51 -4.24
N LYS A 196 -19.02 0.68 -4.50
CA LYS A 196 -18.38 1.63 -5.41
C LYS A 196 -17.11 2.14 -4.73
N ILE A 197 -15.96 1.88 -5.34
CA ILE A 197 -14.68 2.42 -4.91
C ILE A 197 -14.46 3.77 -5.59
N ASN A 198 -14.25 4.81 -4.77
CA ASN A 198 -13.85 6.14 -5.20
C ASN A 198 -12.41 6.43 -4.74
N GLY A 199 -11.85 7.50 -5.29
CA GLY A 199 -10.63 8.09 -4.79
C GLY A 199 -10.75 9.60 -4.66
N ALA A 200 -10.05 10.17 -3.69
CA ALA A 200 -9.94 11.61 -3.51
C ALA A 200 -8.50 12.05 -3.63
N ARG A 201 -8.27 13.16 -4.35
CA ARG A 201 -6.95 13.77 -4.45
C ARG A 201 -6.64 14.51 -3.16
N ILE A 202 -5.48 14.23 -2.58
CA ILE A 202 -4.93 14.93 -1.43
C ILE A 202 -3.64 15.64 -1.84
N THR A 203 -3.35 16.76 -1.19
CA THR A 203 -2.22 17.60 -1.56
C THR A 203 -1.48 18.13 -0.33
N ILE A 204 -0.17 18.27 -0.46
CA ILE A 204 0.66 19.02 0.48
C ILE A 204 1.45 20.09 -0.28
N ARG A 205 1.43 21.32 0.24
CA ARG A 205 2.11 22.48 -0.35
C ARG A 205 3.51 22.61 0.22
N ASP A 206 4.48 22.81 -0.65
CA ASP A 206 5.87 23.09 -0.32
C ASP A 206 6.21 24.51 -0.79
N ALA A 207 6.10 25.46 0.15
CA ALA A 207 6.36 26.88 -0.14
C ALA A 207 7.86 27.21 -0.13
N GLU A 208 8.64 26.47 0.65
CA GLU A 208 10.07 26.73 0.89
C GLU A 208 10.97 25.96 -0.08
N GLY A 209 10.44 24.90 -0.72
CA GLY A 209 11.19 24.09 -1.67
C GLY A 209 12.09 23.05 -1.01
N ASP A 210 11.93 22.81 0.29
CA ASP A 210 12.80 21.91 1.07
C ASP A 210 12.30 20.46 1.12
N ILE A 211 11.06 20.18 0.67
CA ILE A 211 10.52 18.81 0.63
C ILE A 211 11.11 18.06 -0.57
N VAL A 212 11.79 16.94 -0.29
CA VAL A 212 12.38 16.05 -1.31
C VAL A 212 11.59 14.74 -1.50
N CYS A 213 10.80 14.36 -0.50
CA CYS A 213 9.87 13.23 -0.54
C CYS A 213 8.64 13.55 0.31
N ALA A 214 7.46 13.21 -0.20
CA ALA A 214 6.20 13.30 0.53
C ALA A 214 5.42 12.00 0.38
N ARG A 215 4.87 11.54 1.49
CA ARG A 215 4.06 10.32 1.59
C ARG A 215 2.81 10.65 2.40
N ALA A 216 1.68 10.08 2.02
CA ALA A 216 0.48 10.11 2.84
C ALA A 216 0.29 8.74 3.48
N LEU A 217 0.25 8.70 4.81
CA LEU A 217 -0.21 7.54 5.57
C LEU A 217 -1.72 7.69 5.77
N TRP A 218 -2.49 6.67 5.42
CA TRP A 218 -3.94 6.77 5.48
C TRP A 218 -4.63 5.43 5.74
N GLY A 219 -5.86 5.51 6.22
CA GLY A 219 -6.71 4.36 6.54
C GLY A 219 -8.16 4.79 6.72
N ASP A 220 -9.04 3.81 6.89
CA ASP A 220 -10.38 4.08 7.40
C ASP A 220 -10.32 4.43 8.90
N ARG A 221 -11.45 4.86 9.49
CA ARG A 221 -11.48 5.21 10.93
C ARG A 221 -11.12 4.06 11.86
N SER A 222 -11.35 2.81 11.44
CA SER A 222 -10.94 1.66 12.24
C SER A 222 -9.43 1.45 12.20
N TRP A 223 -8.75 2.03 11.20
CA TRP A 223 -7.36 1.77 10.86
C TRP A 223 -7.09 0.26 10.69
N ALA A 224 -8.10 -0.55 10.38
CA ALA A 224 -7.93 -1.98 10.17
C ALA A 224 -7.06 -2.26 8.93
N ALA A 225 -7.07 -1.36 7.95
CA ALA A 225 -6.20 -1.40 6.79
C ALA A 225 -5.40 -0.10 6.65
N HIS A 226 -4.08 -0.18 6.82
CA HIS A 226 -3.17 0.95 6.65
C HIS A 226 -2.57 0.97 5.24
N ASN A 227 -2.48 2.16 4.69
CA ASN A 227 -2.01 2.43 3.34
C ASN A 227 -0.98 3.55 3.31
N LEU A 228 -0.12 3.50 2.29
CA LEU A 228 0.88 4.53 2.04
C LEU A 228 0.77 4.97 0.58
N THR A 229 0.45 6.24 0.36
CA THR A 229 0.49 6.85 -0.97
C THR A 229 1.77 7.66 -1.11
N VAL A 230 2.59 7.33 -2.09
CA VAL A 230 3.69 8.21 -2.51
C VAL A 230 3.12 9.39 -3.28
N MET A 231 3.58 10.59 -2.96
CA MET A 231 3.12 11.80 -3.62
C MET A 231 4.18 12.36 -4.54
N GLU A 232 3.74 12.96 -5.64
CA GLU A 232 4.62 13.62 -6.61
C GLU A 232 4.22 15.06 -6.82
N VAL A 233 5.18 15.91 -7.20
CA VAL A 233 4.88 17.29 -7.55
C VAL A 233 3.93 17.30 -8.76
N LYS A 234 2.99 18.25 -8.77
CA LYS A 234 2.08 18.43 -9.91
C LYS A 234 2.89 18.61 -11.20
N ASN A 235 2.49 17.92 -12.27
CA ASN A 235 3.18 17.87 -13.56
C ASN A 235 4.57 17.21 -13.52
N PHE A 236 4.87 16.39 -12.51
CA PHE A 236 6.07 15.54 -12.52
C PHE A 236 6.00 14.56 -13.69
N ALA A 237 7.00 14.60 -14.55
CA ALA A 237 7.08 13.80 -15.75
C ALA A 237 7.63 12.40 -15.45
N SER A 238 7.31 11.42 -16.29
CA SER A 238 7.70 10.03 -16.08
C SER A 238 9.22 9.79 -16.09
N GLU A 239 9.92 10.56 -16.91
CA GLU A 239 11.37 10.55 -17.13
C GLU A 239 12.15 11.18 -15.98
N GLU A 240 11.50 12.00 -15.15
CA GLU A 240 12.07 12.59 -13.94
C GLU A 240 12.23 11.55 -12.80
N GLY A 241 11.78 10.31 -13.03
CA GLY A 241 11.82 9.21 -12.08
C GLY A 241 10.50 9.03 -11.32
N ARG A 242 10.50 8.22 -10.26
CA ARG A 242 9.35 8.07 -9.35
C ARG A 242 9.84 8.04 -7.92
N ALA A 243 9.13 8.71 -7.03
CA ALA A 243 9.39 8.77 -5.60
C ALA A 243 9.20 7.42 -4.91
N SER A 244 8.43 6.51 -5.53
CA SER A 244 8.41 5.10 -5.13
C SER A 244 9.76 4.40 -5.25
N GLY A 245 10.75 5.02 -5.92
CA GLY A 245 12.14 4.58 -5.93
C GLY A 245 12.84 4.73 -4.59
N CYS A 246 12.48 5.72 -3.75
CA CYS A 246 13.09 6.07 -2.44
C CYS A 246 13.19 4.91 -1.45
N PHE A 247 12.39 3.89 -1.68
CA PHE A 247 12.01 2.94 -0.66
C PHE A 247 13.05 1.86 -0.39
N HIS A 248 14.16 1.78 -1.13
CA HIS A 248 15.18 0.78 -0.84
C HIS A 248 16.41 1.44 -0.19
N ALA A 249 16.84 0.90 0.95
CA ALA A 249 17.95 1.49 1.71
C ALA A 249 19.23 1.68 0.87
N GLY A 250 19.49 0.75 -0.07
CA GLY A 250 20.69 0.77 -0.91
C GLY A 250 20.76 1.92 -1.93
N ASP A 251 19.65 2.60 -2.24
CA ASP A 251 19.62 3.72 -3.18
C ASP A 251 19.19 5.05 -2.56
N ARG A 252 18.88 5.10 -1.25
CA ARG A 252 18.30 6.28 -0.57
C ARG A 252 19.09 7.57 -0.77
N GLU A 253 20.40 7.59 -0.53
CA GLU A 253 21.17 8.83 -0.64
C GLU A 253 21.22 9.36 -2.07
N SER A 254 21.51 8.47 -3.02
CA SER A 254 21.50 8.80 -4.45
C SER A 254 20.10 9.25 -4.89
N PHE A 255 19.06 8.59 -4.40
CA PHE A 255 17.67 8.97 -4.63
C PHE A 255 17.40 10.38 -4.09
N LEU A 256 17.74 10.69 -2.84
CA LEU A 256 17.47 12.00 -2.23
C LEU A 256 18.22 13.13 -2.95
N ARG A 257 19.48 12.89 -3.35
CA ARG A 257 20.24 13.83 -4.17
C ARG A 257 19.59 14.08 -5.53
N ASN A 258 19.22 13.01 -6.24
CA ASN A 258 18.55 13.12 -7.54
C ASN A 258 17.20 13.83 -7.40
N ARG A 259 16.43 13.52 -6.36
CA ARG A 259 15.17 14.22 -6.06
C ARG A 259 15.37 15.70 -5.82
N ALA A 260 16.34 16.07 -4.99
CA ALA A 260 16.63 17.47 -4.73
C ALA A 260 16.98 18.22 -6.03
N ALA A 261 17.80 17.62 -6.90
CA ALA A 261 18.18 18.19 -8.17
C ALA A 261 16.99 18.33 -9.14
N VAL A 262 16.17 17.29 -9.30
CA VAL A 262 15.00 17.32 -10.16
C VAL A 262 13.98 18.33 -9.66
N LEU A 263 13.66 18.30 -8.36
CA LEU A 263 12.66 19.19 -7.76
C LEU A 263 13.10 20.66 -7.82
N ALA A 264 14.41 20.96 -7.79
CA ALA A 264 14.92 22.32 -7.99
C ALA A 264 14.46 22.97 -9.31
N GLY A 265 14.17 22.16 -10.34
CA GLY A 265 13.59 22.64 -11.61
C GLY A 265 12.10 23.00 -11.56
N HIS A 266 11.38 22.59 -10.50
CA HIS A 266 9.94 22.87 -10.36
C HIS A 266 9.69 24.20 -9.63
N PRO A 267 8.79 25.06 -10.13
CA PRO A 267 8.54 26.38 -9.57
C PRO A 267 7.93 26.30 -8.17
N LEU A 268 8.31 27.27 -7.32
CA LEU A 268 7.69 27.45 -6.00
C LEU A 268 6.43 28.32 -6.10
N PRO A 269 5.41 28.05 -5.26
CA PRO A 269 5.29 26.92 -4.35
C PRO A 269 5.01 25.61 -5.11
N ARG A 270 5.68 24.52 -4.73
CA ARG A 270 5.38 23.19 -5.26
C ARG A 270 4.12 22.64 -4.58
N THR A 271 3.38 21.81 -5.30
CA THR A 271 2.24 21.06 -4.75
C THR A 271 2.48 19.60 -5.02
N PHE A 272 2.67 18.81 -3.97
CA PHE A 272 2.69 17.36 -4.06
C PHE A 272 1.26 16.84 -4.07
N GLU A 273 0.94 15.94 -4.99
CA GLU A 273 -0.37 15.34 -5.19
C GLU A 273 -0.29 13.81 -5.00
N GLY A 274 -1.33 13.26 -4.37
CA GLY A 274 -1.55 11.83 -4.22
C GLY A 274 -3.05 11.55 -4.14
N PHE A 275 -3.41 10.27 -4.05
CA PHE A 275 -4.80 9.84 -3.89
C PHE A 275 -4.95 8.92 -2.68
N VAL A 276 -6.13 9.01 -2.06
CA VAL A 276 -6.62 8.03 -1.09
C VAL A 276 -7.88 7.39 -1.65
N PHE A 277 -8.20 6.17 -1.22
CA PHE A 277 -9.22 5.34 -1.84
C PHE A 277 -10.12 4.65 -0.82
N GLY A 278 -11.29 4.20 -1.25
CA GLY A 278 -12.22 3.48 -0.39
C GLY A 278 -13.65 3.49 -0.92
N PRO A 279 -14.58 2.85 -0.19
CA PRO A 279 -15.99 2.82 -0.56
C PRO A 279 -16.59 4.23 -0.60
N SER A 280 -17.45 4.50 -1.57
CA SER A 280 -18.17 5.78 -1.67
C SER A 280 -19.00 6.02 -0.40
N GLY A 281 -18.89 7.22 0.16
CA GLY A 281 -19.48 7.62 1.43
C GLY A 281 -18.64 7.29 2.67
N SER A 282 -17.54 6.55 2.52
CA SER A 282 -16.64 6.26 3.65
C SER A 282 -15.80 7.47 4.02
N VAL A 283 -15.32 7.49 5.27
CA VAL A 283 -14.37 8.49 5.75
C VAL A 283 -12.98 7.87 5.80
N VAL A 284 -12.03 8.54 5.14
CA VAL A 284 -10.61 8.23 5.22
C VAL A 284 -9.92 9.25 6.09
N GLU A 285 -9.07 8.77 7.00
CA GLU A 285 -8.14 9.59 7.77
C GLU A 285 -6.75 9.50 7.18
N TYR A 286 -6.03 10.62 7.17
CA TYR A 286 -4.67 10.65 6.65
C TYR A 286 -3.78 11.69 7.35
N CYS A 287 -2.48 11.45 7.32
CA CYS A 287 -1.43 12.40 7.67
C CYS A 287 -0.28 12.31 6.66
N PHE A 288 0.60 13.31 6.64
CA PHE A 288 1.75 13.28 5.74
C PHE A 288 3.02 13.00 6.51
N GLN A 289 3.85 12.12 5.97
CA GLN A 289 5.26 12.04 6.29
C GLN A 289 6.04 12.73 5.17
N VAL A 290 6.89 13.69 5.51
CA VAL A 290 7.75 14.37 4.55
C VAL A 290 9.21 14.24 4.95
N LEU A 291 10.08 14.06 3.96
CA LEU A 291 11.52 14.22 4.11
C LEU A 291 11.90 15.60 3.58
N ARG A 292 12.51 16.41 4.44
CA ARG A 292 13.00 17.75 4.12
C ARG A 292 14.51 17.76 4.06
N LEU A 293 15.09 18.36 3.03
CA LEU A 293 16.54 18.55 2.94
C LEU A 293 16.91 19.88 3.61
N ARG A 294 17.58 19.80 4.76
CA ARG A 294 18.04 20.97 5.54
C ARG A 294 19.53 20.85 5.80
N ALA A 295 20.31 21.85 5.40
CA ALA A 295 21.77 21.87 5.55
C ALA A 295 22.47 20.59 5.04
N GLY A 296 21.93 19.95 4.01
CA GLY A 296 22.47 18.72 3.42
C GLY A 296 21.96 17.42 4.06
N GLU A 297 21.19 17.48 5.14
CA GLU A 297 20.61 16.30 5.79
C GLU A 297 19.11 16.18 5.52
N ALA A 298 18.64 14.95 5.31
CA ALA A 298 17.22 14.65 5.15
C ALA A 298 16.57 14.38 6.52
N VAL A 299 15.67 15.26 6.93
CA VAL A 299 14.93 15.19 8.20
C VAL A 299 13.49 14.76 7.91
N ALA A 300 13.04 13.71 8.59
CA ALA A 300 11.65 13.27 8.54
C ALA A 300 10.77 14.15 9.43
N SER A 301 9.57 14.48 8.98
CA SER A 301 8.59 15.20 9.82
C SER A 301 7.17 14.77 9.46
N TRP A 302 6.32 14.78 10.48
CA TRP A 302 4.88 14.64 10.31
C TRP A 302 4.26 16.00 10.03
N VAL A 303 3.33 16.02 9.10
CA VAL A 303 2.42 17.13 8.90
C VAL A 303 1.03 16.58 9.16
N ASN A 304 0.29 17.25 10.03
CA ASN A 304 -1.06 16.92 10.47
C ASN A 304 -1.98 18.11 10.24
N ALA A 305 -3.29 17.92 10.43
CA ALA A 305 -4.24 19.02 10.36
C ALA A 305 -3.87 20.12 11.38
N PRO A 306 -4.23 21.39 11.15
CA PRO A 306 -3.94 22.48 12.07
C PRO A 306 -4.45 22.26 13.51
N SER A 307 -5.46 21.40 13.68
CA SER A 307 -5.97 20.93 14.97
C SER A 307 -5.02 20.01 15.74
N GLY A 308 -3.93 19.54 15.13
CA GLY A 308 -3.04 18.51 15.65
C GLY A 308 -3.51 17.07 15.40
N THR A 309 -4.67 16.87 14.79
CA THR A 309 -5.21 15.55 14.45
C THR A 309 -4.85 15.15 13.01
N ASN A 310 -5.17 13.91 12.62
CA ASN A 310 -5.19 13.55 11.21
C ASN A 310 -6.22 14.39 10.44
N TRP A 311 -6.00 14.59 9.14
CA TRP A 311 -7.06 15.08 8.25
C TRP A 311 -8.07 13.96 8.02
N SER A 312 -9.29 14.36 7.65
CA SER A 312 -10.34 13.44 7.24
C SER A 312 -10.96 13.89 5.92
N ILE A 313 -11.31 12.95 5.05
CA ILE A 313 -12.04 13.20 3.80
C ILE A 313 -13.11 12.14 3.58
N THR A 314 -14.28 12.57 3.09
CA THR A 314 -15.35 11.65 2.66
C THR A 314 -15.21 11.36 1.18
N LEU A 315 -15.33 10.09 0.80
CA LEU A 315 -15.14 9.58 -0.57
C LEU A 315 -16.41 9.49 -1.42
#